data_AF-A0A1I7UKY5-F1
#
_entry.id   AF-A0A1I7UKY5-F1
#
_cell.length_a   1.000
_cell.length_b   1.000
_cell.length_c   1.000
_cell.angle_alpha   90.00
_cell.angle_beta   90.00
_cell.angle_gamma   90.00
#
_symmetry.space_group_name_H-M   'P 1'
#
loop_
_entity.id
_entity.type
_entity.pdbx_description
1 polymer ?
#
loop_
_entity_poly.entity_id
_entity_poly.type
_entity_poly.pdbx_seq_one_letter_code
_entity_poly.pdbx_strand_id
1 'polypeptide(L)'
;MDTLVFDNFKYTSRIIDTTGSLASRSATPTFTCQCSGQCSSHCECSSGVYGAGGTVEDIERLMWEPVRECNENCECALWCGNRVAQKGPMFPVEIFARDPWCGWGVRGSVDIPFGTFIGEYTGELIDDEEATARHDSTFLLRPVW
;
A
#
# COMPACT_ATOMS: atom_id res chain seq x y z
N MET A 1 5.60 -30.63 9.69
CA MET A 1 5.55 -29.18 9.41
C MET A 1 5.27 -29.07 7.94
N ASP A 2 4.01 -28.92 7.58
CA ASP A 2 3.56 -28.90 6.19
C ASP A 2 4.08 -27.62 5.55
N THR A 3 5.09 -27.77 4.69
CA THR A 3 5.55 -26.69 3.82
C THR A 3 4.43 -26.38 2.84
N LEU A 4 3.75 -25.26 3.05
CA LEU A 4 2.79 -24.68 2.13
C LEU A 4 3.51 -24.34 0.83
N VAL A 5 3.28 -25.13 -0.22
CA VAL A 5 3.79 -24.83 -1.56
C VAL A 5 2.63 -24.31 -2.40
N PHE A 6 2.77 -23.07 -2.86
CA PHE A 6 1.86 -22.48 -3.82
C PHE A 6 2.49 -22.62 -5.21
N ASP A 7 2.18 -23.71 -5.90
CA ASP A 7 2.85 -24.07 -7.15
C ASP A 7 2.50 -23.15 -8.35
N ASN A 8 1.52 -22.26 -8.20
CA ASN A 8 0.92 -21.51 -9.31
C ASN A 8 0.96 -19.98 -9.17
N PHE A 9 1.81 -19.42 -8.31
CA PHE A 9 2.07 -17.98 -8.31
C PHE A 9 3.52 -17.63 -7.93
N LYS A 10 3.99 -16.47 -8.39
CA LYS A 10 5.28 -15.91 -7.98
C LYS A 10 5.04 -14.74 -7.04
N TYR A 11 5.53 -14.86 -5.81
CA TYR A 11 5.46 -13.77 -4.84
C TYR A 11 6.27 -12.57 -5.30
N THR A 12 5.70 -11.37 -5.13
CA THR A 12 6.39 -10.10 -5.32
C THR A 12 6.06 -9.17 -4.16
N SER A 13 7.03 -8.36 -3.75
CA SER A 13 6.85 -7.32 -2.73
C SER A 13 6.73 -5.92 -3.35
N ARG A 14 6.65 -5.82 -4.67
CA ARG A 14 6.57 -4.59 -5.46
C ARG A 14 5.66 -4.81 -6.67
N ILE A 15 5.10 -3.72 -7.18
CA ILE A 15 4.37 -3.73 -8.45
C ILE A 15 5.32 -4.14 -9.59
N ILE A 16 4.87 -5.08 -10.42
CA ILE A 16 5.56 -5.49 -11.64
C ILE A 16 4.95 -4.69 -12.79
N ASP A 17 5.69 -3.72 -13.30
CA ASP A 17 5.29 -2.88 -14.42
C ASP A 17 6.08 -3.28 -15.68
N THR A 18 5.49 -4.17 -16.48
CA THR A 18 6.12 -4.69 -17.71
C THR A 18 6.00 -3.72 -18.89
N THR A 19 4.99 -2.84 -18.88
CA THR A 19 4.73 -1.87 -19.95
C THR A 19 5.49 -0.54 -19.74
N GLY A 20 6.03 -0.31 -18.54
CA GLY A 20 6.70 0.94 -18.18
C GLY A 20 5.71 2.09 -17.94
N SER A 21 4.46 1.77 -17.64
CA SER A 21 3.38 2.75 -17.43
C SER A 21 3.61 3.62 -16.18
N LEU A 22 4.30 3.11 -15.17
CA LEU A 22 4.76 3.89 -14.01
C LEU A 22 6.06 4.62 -14.32
N ALA A 23 7.00 3.96 -15.01
CA ALA A 23 8.30 4.55 -15.36
C ALA A 23 8.18 5.75 -16.32
N SER A 24 7.13 5.78 -17.15
CA SER A 24 6.82 6.90 -18.04
C SER A 24 6.24 8.13 -17.32
N ARG A 25 5.82 8.00 -16.06
CA ARG A 25 5.34 9.14 -15.27
C ARG A 25 6.51 10.03 -14.88
N SER A 26 6.27 11.34 -14.80
CA SER A 26 7.28 12.30 -14.32
C SER A 26 7.78 11.88 -12.95
N ALA A 27 9.06 11.56 -12.85
CA ALA A 27 9.72 11.22 -11.59
C ALA A 27 9.88 12.44 -10.66
N THR A 28 9.71 13.65 -11.17
CA THR A 28 9.78 14.88 -10.37
C THR A 28 8.54 14.97 -9.48
N PRO A 29 8.69 14.93 -8.14
CA PRO A 29 7.54 15.08 -7.27
C PRO A 29 6.97 16.49 -7.39
N THR A 30 5.65 16.57 -7.46
CA THR A 30 4.91 17.83 -7.57
C THR A 30 4.80 18.57 -6.24
N PHE A 31 5.19 17.95 -5.13
CA PHE A 31 5.13 18.50 -3.79
C PHE A 31 6.32 18.03 -2.94
N THR A 32 6.81 18.91 -2.08
CA THR A 32 7.85 18.64 -1.08
C THR A 32 7.55 19.44 0.19
N CYS A 33 8.28 19.21 1.28
CA CYS A 33 8.15 20.05 2.48
C CYS A 33 9.51 20.33 3.12
N GLN A 34 9.60 21.46 3.80
CA GLN A 34 10.78 21.91 4.57
C GLN A 34 10.57 21.72 6.09
N CYS A 35 9.68 20.82 6.50
CA CYS A 35 9.44 20.56 7.92
C CYS A 35 10.66 19.91 8.56
N SER A 36 11.05 20.34 9.76
CA SER A 36 12.09 19.67 10.55
C SER A 36 11.47 18.60 11.44
N GLY A 37 11.92 17.35 11.32
CA GLY A 37 11.41 16.23 12.11
C GLY A 37 10.09 15.67 11.57
N GLN A 38 8.95 16.02 12.17
CA GLN A 38 7.63 15.50 11.76
C GLN A 38 6.79 16.53 11.01
N CYS A 39 6.01 16.03 10.04
CA CYS A 39 4.93 16.79 9.42
C CYS A 39 3.68 16.71 10.29
N SER A 40 3.02 17.85 10.48
CA SER A 40 1.70 17.96 11.10
C SER A 40 0.63 18.22 10.04
N SER A 41 -0.61 18.45 10.47
CA SER A 41 -1.73 18.87 9.60
C SER A 41 -1.47 20.16 8.81
N HIS A 42 -0.50 20.98 9.21
CA HIS A 42 -0.13 22.23 8.51
C HIS A 42 0.93 22.03 7.42
N CYS A 43 1.47 20.82 7.26
CA CYS A 43 2.42 20.51 6.21
C CYS A 43 1.70 20.36 4.86
N GLU A 44 2.27 20.93 3.79
CA GLU A 44 1.75 20.80 2.42
C GLU A 44 1.69 19.34 1.94
N CYS A 45 2.59 18.48 2.41
CA CYS A 45 2.56 17.05 2.11
C CYS A 45 1.43 16.31 2.83
N SER A 46 0.86 16.87 3.90
CA SER A 46 -0.14 16.18 4.70
C SER A 46 -1.46 16.09 3.94
N SER A 47 -2.01 14.89 3.81
CA SER A 47 -3.39 14.68 3.39
C SER A 47 -4.36 14.72 4.57
N GLY A 48 -3.92 15.00 5.80
CA GLY A 48 -4.77 14.95 6.99
C GLY A 48 -5.29 13.56 7.38
N VAL A 49 -4.84 12.50 6.69
CA VAL A 49 -5.25 11.12 6.95
C VAL A 49 -4.41 10.48 8.06
N TYR A 50 -3.09 10.68 8.02
CA TYR A 50 -2.19 10.13 9.02
C TYR A 50 -1.96 11.07 10.19
N GLY A 51 -1.97 10.50 11.39
CA GLY A 51 -1.51 11.14 12.60
C GLY A 51 0.02 11.23 12.70
N ALA A 52 0.51 11.86 13.76
CA ALA A 52 1.93 11.95 14.07
C ALA A 52 2.60 10.58 14.25
N GLY A 53 1.83 9.57 14.67
CA GLY A 53 2.27 8.18 14.83
C GLY A 53 2.31 7.36 13.54
N GLY A 54 1.85 7.90 12.40
CA GLY A 54 1.76 7.16 11.15
C GLY A 54 0.62 6.14 11.10
N THR A 55 -0.44 6.37 11.87
CA THR A 55 -1.71 5.63 11.82
C THR A 55 -2.78 6.50 11.18
N VAL A 56 -3.74 5.87 10.51
CA VAL A 56 -4.93 6.54 9.98
C VAL A 56 -5.78 7.07 11.15
N GLU A 57 -5.96 8.38 11.21
CA GLU A 57 -6.82 9.07 12.19
C GLU A 57 -8.14 9.57 11.56
N ASP A 58 -8.20 9.71 10.24
CA ASP A 58 -9.39 10.11 9.48
C ASP A 58 -9.73 9.08 8.38
N ILE A 59 -10.64 8.16 8.71
CA ILE A 59 -11.11 7.11 7.80
C ILE A 59 -11.94 7.69 6.67
N GLU A 60 -12.80 8.67 6.98
CA GLU A 60 -13.68 9.27 5.98
C GLU A 60 -12.82 9.87 4.87
N ARG A 61 -11.79 10.63 5.25
CA ARG A 61 -10.87 11.19 4.28
C ARG A 61 -10.07 10.13 3.52
N LEU A 62 -9.64 9.06 4.18
CA LEU A 62 -8.96 7.94 3.50
C LEU A 62 -9.84 7.29 2.42
N MET A 63 -11.16 7.22 2.62
CA MET A 63 -12.07 6.59 1.66
C MET A 63 -12.32 7.44 0.42
N TRP A 64 -12.17 8.76 0.51
CA TRP A 64 -12.59 9.68 -0.55
C TRP A 64 -11.44 10.50 -1.16
N GLU A 65 -10.28 10.59 -0.48
CA GLU A 65 -9.15 11.38 -0.95
C GLU A 65 -7.87 10.53 -1.07
N PRO A 66 -7.04 10.76 -2.10
CA PRO A 66 -5.74 10.12 -2.20
C PRO A 66 -4.83 10.59 -1.07
N VAL A 67 -4.17 9.63 -0.42
CA VAL A 67 -3.16 9.89 0.59
C VAL A 67 -1.86 10.34 -0.08
N ARG A 68 -1.28 11.44 0.41
CA ARG A 68 0.03 11.93 -0.04
C ARG A 68 1.06 11.73 1.06
N GLU A 69 2.08 10.94 0.76
CA GLU A 69 3.19 10.74 1.69
C GLU A 69 4.36 11.67 1.36
N CYS A 70 5.14 12.03 2.39
CA CYS A 70 6.42 12.69 2.19
C CYS A 70 7.36 11.79 1.38
N ASN A 71 8.12 12.39 0.48
CA ASN A 71 9.03 11.69 -0.43
C ASN A 71 10.50 12.01 -0.10
N GLU A 72 11.44 11.47 -0.88
CA GLU A 72 12.88 11.65 -0.65
C GLU A 72 13.36 13.11 -0.75
N ASN A 73 12.58 13.99 -1.39
CA ASN A 73 12.90 15.41 -1.52
C ASN A 73 12.32 16.26 -0.37
N CYS A 74 11.63 15.65 0.59
CA CYS A 74 11.19 16.33 1.82
C CYS A 74 12.31 16.38 2.86
N GLU A 75 12.47 17.51 3.54
CA GLU A 75 13.46 17.68 4.64
C GLU A 75 13.03 17.02 5.96
N CYS A 76 11.77 16.57 6.05
CA CYS A 76 11.27 15.89 7.24
C CYS A 76 11.97 14.54 7.44
N ALA A 77 12.07 14.12 8.69
CA ALA A 77 12.82 12.92 9.05
C ALA A 77 12.19 11.65 8.45
N LEU A 78 13.00 10.60 8.29
CA LEU A 78 12.53 9.29 7.81
C LEU A 78 11.49 8.65 8.74
N TRP A 79 11.49 9.02 10.02
CA TRP A 79 10.50 8.59 11.01
C TRP A 79 9.24 9.48 11.04
N CYS A 80 9.10 10.45 10.12
CA CYS A 80 7.90 11.27 9.99
C CYS A 80 6.63 10.39 9.87
N GLY A 81 5.56 10.79 10.57
CA GLY A 81 4.26 10.12 10.54
C GLY A 81 3.58 10.16 9.18
N ASN A 82 3.96 11.09 8.29
CA ASN A 82 3.49 11.14 6.91
C ASN A 82 4.32 10.26 5.94
N ARG A 83 5.02 9.25 6.47
CA ARG A 83 5.72 8.20 5.71
C ARG A 83 5.26 6.85 6.28
N VAL A 84 4.28 6.19 5.69
CA VAL A 84 3.65 4.99 6.29
C VAL A 84 3.75 3.82 5.34
N ALA A 85 2.98 3.82 4.24
CA ALA A 85 2.96 2.74 3.26
C ALA A 85 4.34 2.51 2.63
N GLN A 86 5.11 3.59 2.40
CA GLN A 86 6.48 3.49 1.85
C GLN A 86 7.46 2.72 2.75
N LYS A 87 7.17 2.61 4.06
CA LYS A 87 8.00 1.84 5.00
C LYS A 87 7.72 0.33 4.92
N GLY A 88 6.69 -0.08 4.18
CA GLY A 88 6.26 -1.46 4.07
C GLY A 88 5.44 -1.94 5.28
N PRO A 89 5.00 -3.20 5.24
CA PRO A 89 4.21 -3.80 6.31
C PRO A 89 4.99 -3.86 7.63
N MET A 90 4.40 -3.36 8.72
CA MET A 90 5.07 -3.29 10.04
C MET A 90 4.59 -4.37 11.03
N PHE A 91 3.45 -5.02 10.77
CA PHE A 91 2.86 -6.00 11.67
C PHE A 91 2.88 -7.40 11.05
N PRO A 92 3.16 -8.44 11.85
CA PRO A 92 3.23 -9.80 11.33
C PRO A 92 1.84 -10.32 10.97
N VAL A 93 1.76 -10.89 9.78
CA VAL A 93 0.58 -11.58 9.27
C VAL A 93 0.96 -13.01 8.88
N GLU A 94 -0.02 -13.90 8.89
CA GLU A 94 0.17 -15.28 8.42
C GLU A 94 -0.89 -15.67 7.40
N ILE A 95 -0.49 -16.53 6.47
CA ILE A 95 -1.37 -17.18 5.51
C ILE A 95 -1.91 -18.45 6.15
N PHE A 96 -3.22 -18.66 6.09
CA PHE A 96 -3.86 -19.82 6.68
C PHE A 96 -4.98 -20.36 5.79
N ALA A 97 -5.19 -21.68 5.87
CA ALA A 97 -6.32 -22.32 5.22
C ALA A 97 -7.61 -21.92 5.96
N ARG A 98 -8.60 -21.43 5.20
CA ARG A 98 -9.96 -21.18 5.67
C ARG A 98 -10.78 -22.47 5.55
N ASP A 99 -12.10 -22.32 5.56
CA ASP A 99 -13.01 -23.39 5.19
C ASP A 99 -12.91 -23.71 3.68
N PRO A 100 -13.41 -24.89 3.25
CA PRO A 100 -13.32 -25.35 1.86
C PRO A 100 -13.97 -24.42 0.82
N TRP A 101 -14.80 -23.46 1.22
CA TRP A 101 -15.51 -22.55 0.31
C TRP A 101 -14.76 -21.24 0.11
N CYS A 102 -14.02 -20.77 1.12
CA CYS A 102 -13.24 -19.54 1.05
C CYS A 102 -11.77 -19.75 0.62
N GLY A 103 -11.23 -20.97 0.69
CA GLY A 103 -9.86 -21.25 0.28
C GLY A 103 -8.82 -20.72 1.27
N TRP A 104 -7.93 -19.83 0.83
CA TRP A 104 -6.85 -19.27 1.65
C TRP A 104 -7.19 -17.87 2.16
N GLY A 105 -6.68 -17.52 3.34
CA GLY A 105 -6.84 -16.20 3.92
C GLY A 105 -5.56 -15.69 4.57
N VAL A 106 -5.57 -14.40 4.90
CA VAL A 106 -4.53 -13.72 5.67
C VAL A 106 -5.14 -13.27 7.00
N ARG A 107 -4.40 -13.45 8.11
CA ARG A 107 -4.78 -12.92 9.43
C ARG A 107 -3.58 -12.32 10.15
N GLY A 108 -3.83 -11.41 11.09
CA GLY A 108 -2.80 -10.95 12.02
C GLY A 108 -2.40 -12.09 12.96
N SER A 109 -1.10 -12.27 13.17
CA SER A 109 -0.60 -13.22 14.19
C SER A 109 -0.47 -12.57 15.58
N VAL A 110 -0.75 -11.27 15.66
CA VAL A 110 -0.81 -10.44 16.87
C VAL A 110 -1.97 -9.46 16.75
N ASP A 111 -2.35 -8.83 17.86
CA ASP A 111 -3.30 -7.72 17.84
C ASP A 111 -2.72 -6.55 17.04
N ILE A 112 -3.49 -6.08 16.06
CA ILE A 112 -3.10 -4.98 15.18
C ILE A 112 -3.91 -3.74 15.58
N PRO A 113 -3.25 -2.63 15.99
CA PRO A 113 -3.94 -1.40 16.34
C PRO A 113 -4.77 -0.86 15.17
N PHE A 114 -5.92 -0.27 15.49
CA PHE A 114 -6.75 0.42 14.51
C PHE A 114 -5.95 1.49 13.74
N GLY A 115 -6.23 1.63 12.45
CA GLY A 115 -5.57 2.62 11.57
C GLY A 115 -4.15 2.24 11.12
N THR A 116 -3.69 1.03 11.45
CA THR A 116 -2.36 0.53 11.05
C THR A 116 -2.33 0.10 9.58
N PHE A 117 -1.27 0.49 8.87
CA PHE A 117 -0.98 -0.02 7.54
C PHE A 117 -0.61 -1.51 7.59
N ILE A 118 -1.34 -2.33 6.85
CA ILE A 118 -1.15 -3.80 6.81
C ILE A 118 -0.22 -4.22 5.67
N GLY A 119 -0.40 -3.65 4.49
CA GLY A 119 0.32 -4.04 3.28
C GLY A 119 -0.30 -3.46 2.04
N GLU A 120 0.39 -3.65 0.92
CA GLU A 120 -0.02 -3.21 -0.41
C GLU A 120 -0.52 -4.40 -1.22
N TYR A 121 -1.59 -4.20 -2.00
CA TYR A 121 -1.99 -5.17 -3.01
C TYR A 121 -0.99 -5.11 -4.17
N THR A 122 0.02 -5.97 -4.12
CA THR A 122 1.08 -6.03 -5.12
C THR A 122 0.82 -7.11 -6.15
N GLY A 123 1.23 -6.85 -7.39
CA GLY A 123 1.00 -7.75 -8.51
C GLY A 123 1.53 -7.14 -9.80
N GLU A 124 1.07 -7.69 -10.91
CA GLU A 124 1.33 -7.13 -12.24
C GLU A 124 0.39 -5.96 -12.52
N LEU A 125 0.96 -4.82 -12.91
CA LEU A 125 0.20 -3.70 -13.43
C LEU A 125 -0.11 -3.96 -14.90
N ILE A 126 -1.40 -4.03 -15.21
CA ILE A 126 -1.93 -4.24 -16.56
C ILE A 126 -2.90 -3.12 -16.91
N ASP A 127 -3.10 -2.89 -18.20
CA ASP A 127 -4.14 -1.98 -18.71
C ASP A 127 -5.52 -2.67 -18.77
N ASP A 128 -6.55 -1.88 -19.05
CA ASP A 128 -7.93 -2.38 -19.14
C ASP A 128 -8.14 -3.39 -20.29
N GLU A 129 -7.34 -3.30 -21.36
CA GLU A 129 -7.42 -4.23 -22.51
C GLU A 129 -6.93 -5.62 -22.11
N GLU A 130 -5.74 -5.71 -21.50
CA GLU A 130 -5.18 -6.96 -20.96
C GLU A 130 -6.05 -7.51 -19.82
N ALA A 131 -6.56 -6.65 -18.93
CA ALA A 131 -7.48 -7.07 -17.87
C ALA A 131 -8.76 -7.72 -18.42
N THR A 132 -9.29 -7.21 -19.54
CA THR A 132 -10.47 -7.77 -20.21
C THR A 132 -10.16 -9.06 -20.96
N ALA A 133 -8.94 -9.21 -21.49
CA ALA A 133 -8.49 -10.41 -22.19
C ALA A 133 -8.24 -11.62 -21.26
N ARG A 134 -8.02 -11.38 -19.95
CA ARG A 134 -7.78 -12.43 -18.97
C ARG A 134 -9.01 -13.32 -18.77
N HIS A 135 -8.79 -14.63 -18.88
CA HIS A 135 -9.83 -15.63 -18.60
C HIS A 135 -10.19 -15.72 -17.11
N ASP A 136 -9.22 -15.45 -16.21
CA ASP A 136 -9.41 -15.46 -14.77
C ASP A 136 -9.29 -14.04 -14.21
N SER A 137 -10.38 -13.55 -13.62
CA SER A 137 -10.48 -12.22 -12.99
C SER A 137 -10.52 -12.27 -11.46
N THR A 138 -10.30 -13.46 -10.86
CA THR A 138 -10.42 -13.69 -9.41
C THR A 138 -9.49 -12.80 -8.59
N PHE A 139 -8.32 -12.45 -9.14
CA PHE A 139 -7.27 -11.66 -8.47
C PHE A 139 -7.01 -10.32 -9.18
N LEU A 140 -8.02 -9.75 -9.84
CA LEU A 140 -7.92 -8.40 -10.41
C LEU A 140 -8.43 -7.38 -9.39
N LEU A 141 -7.56 -6.43 -9.03
CA LEU A 141 -7.93 -5.25 -8.27
C LEU A 141 -8.07 -4.05 -9.23
N ARG A 142 -9.28 -3.51 -9.36
CA ARG A 142 -9.51 -2.25 -10.09
C ARG A 142 -9.50 -1.09 -9.11
N PRO A 143 -8.55 -0.13 -9.23
CA PRO A 143 -8.59 1.10 -8.45
C PRO A 143 -9.86 1.87 -8.78
N VAL A 144 -10.59 2.30 -7.75
CA VAL A 144 -11.74 3.21 -7.90
C VAL A 144 -11.21 4.61 -7.63
N TRP A 145 -11.16 5.46 -8.67
CA TRP A 145 -10.83 6.88 -8.57
C TRP A 145 -12.03 7.72 -8.99
#